data_AF-A0A966Y656-F1
#
_entry.id   AF-A0A966Y656-F1
#
_cell.length_a   1.000
_cell.length_b   1.000
_cell.length_c   1.000
_cell.angle_alpha   90.00
_cell.angle_beta   90.00
_cell.angle_gamma   90.00
#
_symmetry.space_group_name_H-M   'P 1'
#
loop_
_entity.id
_entity.type
_entity.pdbx_description
1 polymer ?
#
loop_
_entity_poly.entity_id
_entity_poly.type
_entity_poly.pdbx_seq_one_letter_code
_entity_poly.pdbx_strand_id
1 'polypeptide(L)'
;MTIFSSDRRLIFGLDATKHRCRFAFSLVASLLVALAAIAVTTTPADAQVLTWDPNGASAGTGGNGTWNTSSLFWTGTSGTVAWPVAATSFDAYFGGTSGTVTMSSGISVNDVIFDSSYVVTGTNPLSFTGPSAGSTATLTVNTGATVDFQVVMPWSGSVTTWNKLGLGTLILTNNNSLSSSLPNTNANFQGTTILQSGTLGGQGRVQWVIGTTTVPGAIIQNGGLLYGQNLAGSNGMGLMVGSTQYGFYGLYGGRYLVDNTYSGAAGVASTGVMYTSGTTTVSFTTGIGSAMNVNGVAYARGGAASFYSGGNNTAPLAVGTTGQLTISGSANWSVTSAGDSLVVNGVMNLNSDGINSGRLNLGVPLTTSTTGEINFDGGTLRAVRNSTTFFEGVARSQINAGGATIDTQGFDVTVGQSLSAPSGSGLTSIALTGSGSGYIGAPQV
;
A
#
# COMPACT_ATOMS: atom_id res chain seq x y z
N MET A 1 66.12 -52.18 -65.85
CA MET A 1 66.73 -50.96 -66.41
C MET A 1 65.57 -50.03 -66.81
N THR A 2 65.30 -49.04 -65.94
CA THR A 2 64.85 -47.65 -66.18
C THR A 2 63.85 -47.40 -67.34
N ILE A 3 62.64 -46.81 -67.20
CA ILE A 3 62.33 -45.37 -66.94
C ILE A 3 60.78 -45.16 -66.97
N PHE A 4 60.28 -44.38 -65.99
CA PHE A 4 59.18 -43.40 -65.93
C PHE A 4 57.75 -43.56 -66.55
N SER A 5 56.83 -42.94 -65.78
CA SER A 5 55.73 -42.04 -66.19
C SER A 5 54.43 -42.71 -66.64
N SER A 6 53.22 -42.22 -66.36
CA SER A 6 52.66 -41.21 -65.46
C SER A 6 51.13 -41.35 -65.62
N ASP A 7 50.39 -41.07 -64.55
CA ASP A 7 49.13 -40.34 -64.59
C ASP A 7 47.97 -40.84 -65.50
N ARG A 8 46.86 -41.29 -64.89
CA ARG A 8 45.52 -40.76 -65.22
C ARG A 8 44.41 -41.22 -64.24
N ARG A 9 44.01 -40.24 -63.44
CA ARG A 9 42.61 -39.85 -63.15
C ARG A 9 41.71 -40.85 -62.41
N LEU A 10 41.79 -40.78 -61.08
CA LEU A 10 40.64 -40.97 -60.19
C LEU A 10 39.61 -39.86 -60.43
N ILE A 11 38.49 -40.19 -61.07
CA ILE A 11 37.29 -39.35 -61.05
C ILE A 11 36.50 -39.73 -59.79
N PHE A 12 36.73 -39.00 -58.71
CA PHE A 12 35.74 -38.81 -57.66
C PHE A 12 34.79 -37.70 -58.12
N GLY A 13 33.49 -37.99 -58.21
CA GLY A 13 32.50 -37.04 -58.69
C GLY A 13 31.12 -37.31 -58.10
N LEU A 14 30.99 -36.98 -56.80
CA LEU A 14 29.83 -36.34 -56.18
C LEU A 14 28.42 -36.77 -56.64
N ASP A 15 27.69 -37.53 -55.80
CA ASP A 15 26.29 -37.15 -55.50
C ASP A 15 25.72 -37.75 -54.19
N ALA A 16 26.47 -37.70 -53.09
CA ALA A 16 25.96 -38.11 -51.77
C ALA A 16 25.34 -36.96 -50.95
N THR A 17 25.49 -35.70 -51.39
CA THR A 17 25.05 -34.51 -50.67
C THR A 17 23.64 -34.05 -51.03
N LYS A 18 23.11 -34.32 -52.23
CA LYS A 18 21.75 -33.89 -52.59
C LYS A 18 20.63 -34.69 -51.91
N HIS A 19 20.86 -35.96 -51.58
CA HIS A 19 19.85 -36.77 -50.90
C HIS A 19 19.74 -36.52 -49.39
N ARG A 20 20.79 -35.98 -48.76
CA ARG A 20 20.79 -35.66 -47.32
C ARG A 20 20.09 -34.32 -47.01
N CYS A 21 20.09 -33.36 -47.92
CA CYS A 21 19.37 -32.09 -47.73
C CYS A 21 17.84 -32.23 -47.85
N ARG A 22 17.34 -33.16 -48.67
CA ARG A 22 15.89 -33.39 -48.82
C ARG A 22 15.26 -34.09 -47.60
N PHE A 23 16.01 -34.96 -46.93
CA PHE A 23 15.53 -35.62 -45.70
C PHE A 23 15.54 -34.68 -44.48
N ALA A 24 16.55 -33.81 -44.36
CA ALA A 24 16.62 -32.85 -43.26
C ALA A 24 15.52 -31.78 -43.33
N PHE A 25 15.17 -31.29 -44.53
CA PHE A 25 14.09 -30.31 -44.70
C PHE A 25 12.69 -30.87 -44.38
N SER A 26 12.43 -32.14 -44.69
CA SER A 26 11.14 -32.79 -44.41
C SER A 26 10.92 -33.05 -42.91
N LEU A 27 11.98 -33.45 -42.19
CA LEU A 27 11.90 -33.71 -40.75
C LEU A 27 11.73 -32.41 -39.95
N VAL A 28 12.42 -31.34 -40.35
CA VAL A 28 12.30 -30.02 -39.70
C VAL A 28 10.95 -29.38 -39.98
N ALA A 29 10.42 -29.46 -41.21
CA ALA A 29 9.09 -28.96 -41.54
C ALA A 29 7.98 -29.72 -40.79
N SER A 30 8.10 -31.05 -40.65
CA SER A 30 7.13 -31.87 -39.89
C SER A 30 7.19 -31.58 -38.39
N LEU A 31 8.37 -31.31 -37.83
CA LEU A 31 8.54 -30.93 -36.43
C LEU A 31 7.99 -29.51 -36.15
N LEU A 32 8.16 -28.57 -37.08
CA LEU A 32 7.59 -27.21 -37.00
C LEU A 32 6.05 -27.22 -37.13
N VAL A 33 5.49 -28.06 -38.00
CA VAL A 33 4.02 -28.23 -38.10
C VAL A 33 3.48 -28.97 -36.87
N ALA A 34 4.20 -29.93 -36.29
CA ALA A 34 3.81 -30.58 -35.05
C ALA A 34 3.92 -29.65 -33.83
N LEU A 35 4.94 -28.79 -33.74
CA LEU A 35 5.02 -27.75 -32.69
C LEU A 35 3.95 -26.67 -32.87
N ALA A 36 3.63 -26.28 -34.11
CA ALA A 36 2.54 -25.35 -34.40
C ALA A 36 1.15 -25.96 -34.13
N ALA A 37 1.00 -27.28 -34.30
CA ALA A 37 -0.22 -28.02 -33.96
C ALA A 37 -0.36 -28.31 -32.46
N ILE A 38 0.73 -28.35 -31.68
CA ILE A 38 0.69 -28.42 -30.22
C ILE A 38 0.44 -27.03 -29.60
N ALA A 39 0.68 -25.95 -30.35
CA ALA A 39 0.23 -24.59 -29.99
C ALA A 39 -1.27 -24.35 -30.27
N VAL A 40 -2.04 -25.40 -30.63
CA VAL A 40 -3.49 -25.34 -30.80
C VAL A 40 -4.16 -25.13 -29.44
N THR A 41 -4.38 -23.84 -29.16
CA THR A 41 -5.55 -23.27 -28.48
C THR A 41 -5.97 -23.99 -27.21
N THR A 42 -5.21 -23.84 -26.13
CA THR A 42 -5.88 -23.76 -24.82
C THR A 42 -6.71 -22.49 -24.86
N THR A 43 -7.99 -22.60 -25.23
CA THR A 43 -8.92 -21.49 -25.02
C THR A 43 -8.87 -21.19 -23.53
N PRO A 44 -8.62 -19.94 -23.12
CA PRO A 44 -8.70 -19.58 -21.72
C PRO A 44 -10.05 -20.08 -21.21
N ALA A 45 -10.02 -20.93 -20.17
CA ALA A 45 -11.24 -21.36 -19.52
C ALA A 45 -11.76 -20.13 -18.79
N ASP A 46 -12.72 -19.43 -19.42
CA ASP A 46 -13.40 -18.32 -18.77
C ASP A 46 -14.11 -18.85 -17.53
N ALA A 47 -13.92 -18.17 -16.40
CA ALA A 47 -14.59 -18.53 -15.18
C ALA A 47 -16.10 -18.40 -15.38
N GLN A 48 -16.85 -19.42 -14.94
CA GLN A 48 -18.30 -19.37 -15.05
C GLN A 48 -18.84 -18.43 -13.96
N VAL A 49 -19.56 -17.39 -14.37
CA VAL A 49 -20.25 -16.50 -13.44
C VAL A 49 -21.57 -17.13 -12.98
N LEU A 50 -21.78 -17.20 -11.68
CA LEU A 50 -23.02 -17.62 -11.05
C LEU A 50 -23.66 -16.43 -10.32
N THR A 51 -24.94 -16.17 -10.59
CA THR A 51 -25.68 -15.05 -10.00
C THR A 51 -26.44 -15.47 -8.76
N TRP A 52 -26.29 -14.73 -7.66
CA TRP A 52 -27.03 -14.95 -6.42
C TRP A 52 -28.53 -14.72 -6.60
N ASP A 53 -29.32 -15.77 -6.38
CA ASP A 53 -30.77 -15.79 -6.53
C ASP A 53 -31.41 -16.77 -5.53
N PRO A 54 -31.56 -16.35 -4.26
CA PRO A 54 -32.17 -17.19 -3.22
C PRO A 54 -33.68 -17.38 -3.39
N ASN A 55 -34.33 -16.62 -4.29
CA ASN A 55 -35.77 -16.71 -4.54
C ASN A 55 -36.11 -17.74 -5.63
N GLY A 56 -35.10 -18.34 -6.26
CA GLY A 56 -35.24 -19.31 -7.34
C GLY A 56 -35.63 -18.66 -8.67
N ALA A 57 -35.86 -19.47 -9.70
CA ALA A 57 -36.04 -19.01 -11.09
C ALA A 57 -37.23 -18.04 -11.33
N SER A 58 -38.11 -17.84 -10.35
CA SER A 58 -39.31 -17.02 -10.45
C SER A 58 -39.13 -15.66 -9.74
N ALA A 59 -38.45 -14.75 -10.45
CA ALA A 59 -38.35 -13.31 -10.23
C ALA A 59 -37.73 -12.80 -8.90
N GLY A 60 -36.50 -12.31 -9.01
CA GLY A 60 -35.85 -11.38 -8.09
C GLY A 60 -34.40 -11.76 -7.82
N THR A 61 -33.45 -11.21 -8.58
CA THR A 61 -32.03 -11.41 -8.27
C THR A 61 -31.72 -10.79 -6.90
N GLY A 62 -30.94 -11.50 -6.09
CA GLY A 62 -30.50 -11.03 -4.79
C GLY A 62 -31.40 -11.32 -3.59
N GLY A 63 -31.06 -10.70 -2.46
CA GLY A 63 -31.77 -10.82 -1.19
C GLY A 63 -31.09 -11.75 -0.19
N ASN A 64 -31.86 -12.20 0.80
CA ASN A 64 -31.35 -12.99 1.92
C ASN A 64 -31.27 -14.47 1.59
N GLY A 65 -30.22 -15.16 2.04
CA GLY A 65 -30.13 -16.61 1.90
C GLY A 65 -28.84 -17.21 2.45
N THR A 66 -28.71 -18.53 2.32
CA THR A 66 -27.57 -19.29 2.82
C THR A 66 -26.65 -19.71 1.68
N TRP A 67 -25.41 -19.26 1.67
CA TRP A 67 -24.41 -19.74 0.71
C TRP A 67 -23.83 -21.07 1.19
N ASN A 68 -24.17 -22.14 0.47
CA ASN A 68 -23.68 -23.49 0.69
C ASN A 68 -23.62 -24.27 -0.64
N THR A 69 -23.20 -25.53 -0.57
CA THR A 69 -23.02 -26.41 -1.73
C THR A 69 -24.22 -27.31 -2.03
N SER A 70 -25.35 -27.13 -1.35
CA SER A 70 -26.56 -27.96 -1.51
C SER A 70 -27.81 -27.20 -1.98
N SER A 71 -27.90 -25.90 -1.70
CA SER A 71 -29.06 -25.06 -2.00
C SER A 71 -28.98 -24.52 -3.42
N LEU A 72 -30.09 -24.57 -4.16
CA LEU A 72 -30.19 -24.10 -5.55
C LEU A 72 -30.38 -22.57 -5.62
N PHE A 73 -29.46 -21.81 -5.04
CA PHE A 73 -29.53 -20.33 -4.93
C PHE A 73 -28.63 -19.59 -5.94
N TRP A 74 -28.09 -20.30 -6.92
CA TRP A 74 -27.18 -19.73 -7.91
C TRP A 74 -27.72 -19.90 -9.31
N THR A 75 -27.99 -18.81 -10.02
CA THR A 75 -28.43 -18.88 -11.42
C THR A 75 -27.22 -18.90 -12.34
N GLY A 76 -27.07 -20.00 -13.08
CA GLY A 76 -26.10 -20.18 -14.16
C GLY A 76 -26.77 -20.28 -15.54
N THR A 77 -26.04 -20.75 -16.55
CA THR A 77 -26.55 -20.87 -17.94
C THR A 77 -27.67 -21.90 -18.10
N SER A 78 -27.74 -22.90 -17.23
CA SER A 78 -28.73 -23.97 -17.24
C SER A 78 -29.85 -23.81 -16.20
N GLY A 79 -29.97 -22.63 -15.58
CA GLY A 79 -30.93 -22.34 -14.52
C GLY A 79 -30.30 -22.31 -13.13
N THR A 80 -31.11 -22.53 -12.09
CA THR A 80 -30.66 -22.52 -10.69
C THR A 80 -29.87 -23.78 -10.34
N VAL A 81 -28.68 -23.60 -9.80
CA VAL A 81 -27.72 -24.64 -9.41
C VAL A 81 -27.26 -24.41 -7.96
N ALA A 82 -26.68 -25.43 -7.36
CA ALA A 82 -25.95 -25.29 -6.09
C ALA A 82 -24.53 -24.78 -6.35
N TRP A 83 -23.91 -24.16 -5.33
CA TRP A 83 -22.50 -23.77 -5.46
C TRP A 83 -21.60 -25.01 -5.60
N PRO A 84 -20.69 -25.07 -6.58
CA PRO A 84 -19.84 -26.25 -6.76
C PRO A 84 -18.84 -26.44 -5.61
N VAL A 85 -18.62 -27.69 -5.17
CA VAL A 85 -17.75 -28.04 -4.02
C VAL A 85 -16.26 -27.74 -4.30
N ALA A 86 -15.84 -27.76 -5.55
CA ALA A 86 -14.45 -27.49 -5.98
C ALA A 86 -14.41 -26.33 -7.00
N ALA A 87 -14.96 -25.18 -6.60
CA ALA A 87 -15.20 -24.05 -7.48
C ALA A 87 -13.98 -23.12 -7.68
N THR A 88 -12.86 -23.65 -8.18
CA THR A 88 -11.65 -22.81 -8.44
C THR A 88 -11.80 -21.88 -9.64
N SER A 89 -12.85 -22.05 -10.45
CA SER A 89 -13.09 -21.30 -11.70
C SER A 89 -14.51 -20.74 -11.77
N PHE A 90 -15.17 -20.53 -10.63
CA PHE A 90 -16.50 -19.92 -10.60
C PHE A 90 -16.44 -18.57 -9.89
N ASP A 91 -17.11 -17.61 -10.51
CA ASP A 91 -17.24 -16.25 -9.98
C ASP A 91 -18.63 -16.09 -9.35
N ALA A 92 -18.68 -15.50 -8.18
CA ALA A 92 -19.92 -15.20 -7.49
C ALA A 92 -20.37 -13.77 -7.82
N TYR A 93 -21.55 -13.61 -8.41
CA TYR A 93 -22.12 -12.31 -8.72
C TYR A 93 -23.35 -12.02 -7.85
N PHE A 94 -23.28 -10.91 -7.10
CA PHE A 94 -24.31 -10.43 -6.19
C PHE A 94 -24.89 -9.11 -6.71
N GLY A 95 -26.00 -9.19 -7.43
CA GLY A 95 -26.77 -8.04 -7.90
C GLY A 95 -28.14 -7.94 -7.24
N GLY A 96 -29.01 -7.11 -7.84
CA GLY A 96 -30.43 -7.03 -7.53
C GLY A 96 -30.75 -6.48 -6.13
N THR A 97 -31.61 -7.18 -5.38
CA THR A 97 -32.05 -6.72 -4.05
C THR A 97 -30.94 -6.94 -3.03
N SER A 98 -30.57 -5.91 -2.27
CA SER A 98 -29.64 -6.03 -1.15
C SER A 98 -30.10 -7.03 -0.09
N GLY A 99 -29.16 -7.66 0.62
CA GLY A 99 -29.52 -8.64 1.66
C GLY A 99 -28.37 -9.15 2.52
N THR A 100 -28.65 -10.22 3.26
CA THR A 100 -27.69 -10.94 4.09
C THR A 100 -27.45 -12.33 3.53
N VAL A 101 -26.17 -12.66 3.31
CA VAL A 101 -25.71 -13.96 2.84
C VAL A 101 -25.04 -14.67 4.01
N THR A 102 -25.59 -15.80 4.45
CA THR A 102 -25.04 -16.58 5.57
C THR A 102 -24.22 -17.78 5.07
N MET A 103 -22.95 -17.85 5.45
CA MET A 103 -22.01 -18.92 5.11
C MET A 103 -22.19 -20.12 6.05
N SER A 104 -22.88 -21.17 5.61
CA SER A 104 -23.08 -22.39 6.43
C SER A 104 -22.03 -23.48 6.22
N SER A 105 -21.17 -23.33 5.21
CA SER A 105 -20.01 -24.19 4.94
C SER A 105 -18.84 -23.33 4.45
N GLY A 106 -17.61 -23.88 4.47
CA GLY A 106 -16.49 -23.25 3.78
C GLY A 106 -16.76 -23.19 2.29
N ILE A 107 -16.52 -22.04 1.67
CA ILE A 107 -16.74 -21.82 0.24
C ILE A 107 -15.43 -21.36 -0.39
N SER A 108 -15.11 -21.93 -1.56
CA SER A 108 -14.04 -21.45 -2.41
C SER A 108 -14.62 -20.73 -3.63
N VAL A 109 -14.03 -19.60 -4.00
CA VAL A 109 -14.39 -18.76 -5.15
C VAL A 109 -13.14 -18.41 -5.96
N ASN A 110 -13.34 -18.14 -7.25
CA ASN A 110 -12.34 -17.42 -8.04
C ASN A 110 -12.45 -15.92 -7.75
N ASP A 111 -13.51 -15.27 -8.27
CA ASP A 111 -13.79 -13.86 -8.05
C ASP A 111 -15.16 -13.65 -7.40
N VAL A 112 -15.36 -12.48 -6.79
CA VAL A 112 -16.65 -12.06 -6.23
C VAL A 112 -16.99 -10.65 -6.68
N ILE A 113 -18.21 -10.43 -7.15
CA ILE A 113 -18.68 -9.15 -7.69
C ILE A 113 -19.96 -8.74 -6.95
N PHE A 114 -20.01 -7.49 -6.47
CA PHE A 114 -21.17 -6.90 -5.84
C PHE A 114 -21.62 -5.63 -6.58
N ASP A 115 -22.82 -5.67 -7.14
CA ASP A 115 -23.53 -4.53 -7.74
C ASP A 115 -24.54 -3.90 -6.78
N SER A 116 -24.77 -4.54 -5.64
CA SER A 116 -25.71 -4.10 -4.61
C SER A 116 -25.12 -4.32 -3.23
N SER A 117 -25.70 -3.71 -2.21
CA SER A 117 -25.16 -3.78 -0.84
C SER A 117 -25.51 -5.11 -0.17
N TYR A 118 -24.56 -5.73 0.51
CA TYR A 118 -24.77 -7.02 1.20
C TYR A 118 -24.02 -7.10 2.52
N VAL A 119 -24.51 -7.95 3.42
CA VAL A 119 -23.77 -8.42 4.59
C VAL A 119 -23.47 -9.90 4.41
N VAL A 120 -22.20 -10.29 4.39
CA VAL A 120 -21.78 -11.69 4.31
C VAL A 120 -21.35 -12.15 5.70
N THR A 121 -22.11 -13.05 6.32
CA THR A 121 -21.97 -13.45 7.73
C THR A 121 -21.87 -14.97 7.89
N GLY A 122 -21.58 -15.46 9.09
CA GLY A 122 -21.44 -16.89 9.41
C GLY A 122 -20.12 -17.22 10.10
N THR A 123 -19.90 -18.50 10.39
CA THR A 123 -18.67 -18.98 11.06
C THR A 123 -17.66 -19.60 10.11
N ASN A 124 -18.05 -19.84 8.85
CA ASN A 124 -17.23 -20.52 7.87
C ASN A 124 -16.51 -19.53 6.94
N PRO A 125 -15.29 -19.87 6.48
CA PRO A 125 -14.51 -18.96 5.65
C PRO A 125 -15.01 -18.87 4.21
N LEU A 126 -14.76 -17.72 3.58
CA LEU A 126 -14.80 -17.53 2.13
C LEU A 126 -13.37 -17.47 1.59
N SER A 127 -12.91 -18.55 0.97
CA SER A 127 -11.55 -18.70 0.46
C SER A 127 -11.47 -18.27 -1.00
N PHE A 128 -10.57 -17.34 -1.31
CA PHE A 128 -10.21 -17.05 -2.69
C PHE A 128 -9.09 -18.01 -3.10
N THR A 129 -9.35 -18.88 -4.08
CA THR A 129 -8.40 -19.92 -4.50
C THR A 129 -7.75 -19.63 -5.86
N GLY A 130 -8.43 -18.86 -6.71
CA GLY A 130 -8.06 -18.62 -8.10
C GLY A 130 -8.00 -19.92 -8.94
N PRO A 131 -7.87 -19.81 -10.28
CA PRO A 131 -7.87 -20.99 -11.16
C PRO A 131 -6.52 -21.73 -11.18
N SER A 132 -5.43 -21.07 -10.79
CA SER A 132 -4.07 -21.62 -10.89
C SER A 132 -3.06 -20.90 -9.97
N ALA A 133 -1.87 -21.48 -9.82
CA ALA A 133 -0.73 -20.87 -9.12
C ALA A 133 -0.35 -19.52 -9.74
N GLY A 134 -0.20 -18.49 -8.92
CA GLY A 134 0.09 -17.13 -9.38
C GLY A 134 -1.13 -16.34 -9.82
N SER A 135 -2.34 -16.86 -9.59
CA SER A 135 -3.59 -16.19 -9.95
C SER A 135 -3.80 -14.90 -9.16
N THR A 136 -4.63 -14.05 -9.73
CA THR A 136 -5.16 -12.85 -9.09
C THR A 136 -6.58 -13.15 -8.63
N ALA A 137 -6.87 -12.92 -7.35
CA ALA A 137 -8.22 -12.96 -6.83
C ALA A 137 -8.80 -11.55 -6.77
N THR A 138 -10.04 -11.41 -7.21
CA THR A 138 -10.70 -10.12 -7.33
C THR A 138 -12.00 -10.10 -6.55
N LEU A 139 -12.12 -9.11 -5.66
CA LEU A 139 -13.36 -8.69 -5.06
C LEU A 139 -13.75 -7.33 -5.66
N THR A 140 -14.79 -7.30 -6.46
CA THR A 140 -15.33 -6.07 -7.04
C THR A 140 -16.53 -5.60 -6.23
N VAL A 141 -16.49 -4.35 -5.75
CA VAL A 141 -17.66 -3.70 -5.15
C VAL A 141 -17.92 -2.43 -5.96
N ASN A 142 -18.97 -2.45 -6.76
CA ASN A 142 -19.27 -1.39 -7.70
C ASN A 142 -19.83 -0.14 -7.01
N THR A 143 -19.81 0.98 -7.74
CA THR A 143 -20.20 2.29 -7.23
C THR A 143 -21.61 2.25 -6.61
N GLY A 144 -21.75 2.76 -5.39
CA GLY A 144 -23.02 2.78 -4.66
C GLY A 144 -23.29 1.53 -3.82
N ALA A 145 -22.56 0.43 -4.04
CA ALA A 145 -22.65 -0.77 -3.20
C ALA A 145 -21.78 -0.64 -1.94
N THR A 146 -22.27 -1.20 -0.83
CA THR A 146 -21.51 -1.40 0.41
C THR A 146 -21.60 -2.86 0.82
N VAL A 147 -20.45 -3.50 1.05
CA VAL A 147 -20.38 -4.91 1.45
C VAL A 147 -19.70 -5.01 2.80
N ASP A 148 -20.41 -5.57 3.78
CA ASP A 148 -19.84 -5.90 5.09
C ASP A 148 -19.55 -7.39 5.16
N PHE A 149 -18.26 -7.75 5.13
CA PHE A 149 -17.82 -9.10 5.42
C PHE A 149 -17.67 -9.25 6.92
N GLN A 150 -18.36 -10.22 7.48
CA GLN A 150 -18.30 -10.69 8.86
C GLN A 150 -17.71 -12.10 8.97
N VAL A 151 -17.13 -12.60 7.87
CA VAL A 151 -16.53 -13.94 7.76
C VAL A 151 -15.07 -13.84 7.37
N VAL A 152 -14.24 -14.72 7.93
CA VAL A 152 -12.82 -14.78 7.59
C VAL A 152 -12.66 -15.03 6.10
N MET A 153 -11.85 -14.20 5.44
CA MET A 153 -11.49 -14.34 4.03
C MET A 153 -10.03 -14.77 3.92
N PRO A 154 -9.71 -16.05 4.19
CA PRO A 154 -8.35 -16.50 4.10
C PRO A 154 -7.89 -16.40 2.64
N TRP A 155 -6.73 -15.78 2.48
CA TRP A 155 -6.02 -15.79 1.22
C TRP A 155 -5.15 -17.04 1.20
N SER A 156 -5.60 -18.07 0.47
CA SER A 156 -4.95 -19.38 0.46
C SER A 156 -4.61 -19.87 -0.96
N GLY A 157 -3.85 -20.96 -1.01
CA GLY A 157 -3.99 -21.93 -2.10
C GLY A 157 -3.19 -21.70 -3.38
N SER A 158 -2.91 -20.46 -3.80
CA SER A 158 -2.12 -20.16 -5.02
C SER A 158 -2.12 -18.69 -5.45
N VAL A 159 -3.07 -17.90 -4.94
CA VAL A 159 -3.26 -16.51 -5.34
C VAL A 159 -2.05 -15.68 -4.91
N THR A 160 -1.45 -14.91 -5.81
CA THR A 160 -0.33 -14.01 -5.49
C THR A 160 -0.73 -12.54 -5.51
N THR A 161 -1.88 -12.21 -6.10
CA THR A 161 -2.41 -10.84 -6.06
C THR A 161 -3.86 -10.85 -5.58
N TRP A 162 -4.19 -9.97 -4.65
CA TRP A 162 -5.56 -9.73 -4.22
C TRP A 162 -5.98 -8.32 -4.60
N ASN A 163 -7.11 -8.19 -5.28
CA ASN A 163 -7.62 -6.92 -5.75
C ASN A 163 -8.98 -6.64 -5.13
N LYS A 164 -9.11 -5.51 -4.43
CA LYS A 164 -10.39 -4.84 -4.25
C LYS A 164 -10.57 -3.84 -5.39
N LEU A 165 -11.49 -4.13 -6.30
CA LEU A 165 -11.86 -3.25 -7.41
C LEU A 165 -13.20 -2.55 -7.17
N GLY A 166 -13.46 -1.53 -7.98
CA GLY A 166 -14.69 -0.74 -7.94
C GLY A 166 -14.70 0.32 -6.84
N LEU A 167 -15.51 1.36 -7.04
CA LEU A 167 -15.56 2.54 -6.17
C LEU A 167 -16.46 2.37 -4.93
N GLY A 168 -17.15 1.24 -4.80
CA GLY A 168 -17.99 0.93 -3.64
C GLY A 168 -17.17 0.65 -2.37
N THR A 169 -17.88 0.47 -1.26
CA THR A 169 -17.28 0.32 0.07
C THR A 169 -17.20 -1.14 0.48
N LEU A 170 -16.00 -1.60 0.85
CA LEU A 170 -15.78 -2.87 1.55
C LEU A 170 -15.61 -2.60 3.05
N ILE A 171 -16.32 -3.32 3.90
CA ILE A 171 -16.17 -3.28 5.36
C ILE A 171 -15.72 -4.67 5.82
N LEU A 172 -14.70 -4.70 6.66
CA LEU A 172 -14.16 -5.91 7.28
C LEU A 172 -14.42 -5.84 8.79
N THR A 173 -15.33 -6.70 9.27
CA THR A 173 -15.77 -6.81 10.66
C THR A 173 -15.48 -8.20 11.25
N ASN A 174 -15.78 -8.44 12.53
CA ASN A 174 -15.69 -9.74 13.21
C ASN A 174 -14.38 -10.54 13.04
N ASN A 175 -13.23 -9.89 13.23
CA ASN A 175 -11.91 -10.53 13.15
C ASN A 175 -11.56 -11.14 11.77
N ASN A 176 -12.02 -10.53 10.67
CA ASN A 176 -11.57 -10.92 9.34
C ASN A 176 -10.05 -10.87 9.23
N SER A 177 -9.45 -11.99 8.84
CA SER A 177 -8.04 -12.06 8.48
C SER A 177 -7.92 -12.17 6.96
N LEU A 178 -7.72 -11.05 6.27
CA LEU A 178 -7.25 -11.07 4.88
C LEU A 178 -5.72 -11.15 4.92
N SER A 179 -5.21 -12.38 4.96
CA SER A 179 -3.78 -12.62 5.16
C SER A 179 -3.21 -13.70 4.25
N SER A 180 -2.13 -13.39 3.54
CA SER A 180 -1.35 -14.37 2.77
C SER A 180 -0.19 -14.92 3.60
N SER A 181 0.05 -16.22 3.49
CA SER A 181 1.31 -16.85 3.92
C SER A 181 2.35 -16.93 2.80
N LEU A 182 1.97 -16.60 1.57
CA LEU A 182 2.84 -16.70 0.40
C LEU A 182 3.84 -15.54 0.33
N PRO A 183 5.10 -15.80 -0.05
CA PRO A 183 6.05 -14.74 -0.34
C PRO A 183 5.65 -14.00 -1.64
N ASN A 184 5.84 -12.68 -1.67
CA ASN A 184 5.62 -11.82 -2.83
C ASN A 184 4.15 -11.70 -3.25
N THR A 185 3.32 -11.18 -2.35
CA THR A 185 1.92 -10.90 -2.62
C THR A 185 1.66 -9.42 -2.87
N ASN A 186 0.74 -9.09 -3.78
CA ASN A 186 0.33 -7.71 -4.01
C ASN A 186 -1.13 -7.53 -3.62
N ALA A 187 -1.44 -6.44 -2.92
CA ALA A 187 -2.81 -6.13 -2.56
C ALA A 187 -3.18 -4.73 -3.06
N ASN A 188 -4.13 -4.65 -3.99
CA ASN A 188 -4.56 -3.41 -4.61
C ASN A 188 -5.96 -3.02 -4.12
N PHE A 189 -6.14 -1.75 -3.73
CA PHE A 189 -7.40 -1.25 -3.19
C PHE A 189 -7.91 -0.06 -3.99
N GLN A 190 -9.08 -0.22 -4.62
CA GLN A 190 -9.89 0.83 -5.21
C GLN A 190 -11.12 1.12 -4.36
N GLY A 191 -11.64 2.34 -4.46
CA GLY A 191 -12.79 2.78 -3.68
C GLY A 191 -12.44 2.89 -2.20
N THR A 192 -13.37 2.54 -1.32
CA THR A 192 -13.13 2.59 0.14
C THR A 192 -13.10 1.20 0.75
N THR A 193 -12.13 0.95 1.61
CA THR A 193 -12.07 -0.23 2.47
C THR A 193 -11.99 0.19 3.92
N ILE A 194 -12.86 -0.36 4.78
CA ILE A 194 -12.93 -0.05 6.20
C ILE A 194 -12.54 -1.31 6.99
N LEU A 195 -11.44 -1.26 7.73
CA LEU A 195 -11.03 -2.30 8.67
C LEU A 195 -11.52 -1.93 10.07
N GLN A 196 -12.60 -2.59 10.53
CA GLN A 196 -13.12 -2.37 11.89
C GLN A 196 -12.45 -3.28 12.92
N SER A 197 -12.12 -4.51 12.54
CA SER A 197 -11.42 -5.49 13.40
C SER A 197 -10.71 -6.55 12.54
N GLY A 198 -9.90 -7.42 13.17
CA GLY A 198 -9.18 -8.48 12.47
C GLY A 198 -7.81 -8.07 11.96
N THR A 199 -7.35 -8.74 10.90
CA THR A 199 -6.02 -8.54 10.32
C THR A 199 -6.13 -8.32 8.81
N LEU A 200 -5.57 -7.22 8.31
CA LEU A 200 -5.35 -6.99 6.89
C LEU A 200 -3.84 -7.05 6.65
N GLY A 201 -3.31 -8.17 6.18
CA GLY A 201 -1.87 -8.32 6.19
C GLY A 201 -1.32 -9.69 5.87
N GLY A 202 -0.16 -9.78 5.21
CA GLY A 202 0.49 -11.05 4.90
C GLY A 202 1.93 -11.13 5.42
N GLN A 203 2.45 -12.35 5.54
CA GLN A 203 3.90 -12.56 5.66
C GLN A 203 4.53 -12.59 4.26
N GLY A 204 5.77 -12.13 4.14
CA GLY A 204 6.48 -12.04 2.86
C GLY A 204 6.33 -10.66 2.20
N ARG A 205 6.86 -10.47 0.97
CA ARG A 205 6.76 -9.17 0.26
C ARG A 205 5.33 -8.80 -0.06
N VAL A 206 4.69 -8.05 0.83
CA VAL A 206 3.39 -7.45 0.55
C VAL A 206 3.56 -6.01 0.09
N GLN A 207 3.23 -5.76 -1.17
CA GLN A 207 3.08 -4.41 -1.68
C GLN A 207 1.60 -4.03 -1.63
N TRP A 208 1.27 -3.12 -0.72
CA TRP A 208 -0.07 -2.55 -0.64
C TRP A 208 -0.10 -1.32 -1.51
N VAL A 209 -0.99 -1.30 -2.50
CA VAL A 209 -1.20 -0.14 -3.36
C VAL A 209 -2.62 0.36 -3.13
N ILE A 210 -2.72 1.57 -2.57
CA ILE A 210 -4.00 2.24 -2.39
C ILE A 210 -4.20 3.22 -3.57
N GLY A 211 -5.12 2.86 -4.46
CA GLY A 211 -5.36 3.52 -5.75
C GLY A 211 -4.49 2.96 -6.88
N THR A 212 -5.10 2.62 -8.00
CA THR A 212 -4.40 2.18 -9.24
C THR A 212 -4.19 3.36 -10.17
N THR A 213 -3.43 3.18 -11.26
CA THR A 213 -3.11 4.20 -12.30
C THR A 213 -4.27 5.00 -12.87
N THR A 214 -5.52 4.63 -12.59
CA THR A 214 -6.74 5.31 -13.05
C THR A 214 -7.80 5.53 -11.97
N VAL A 215 -7.67 4.96 -10.77
CA VAL A 215 -8.77 4.92 -9.78
C VAL A 215 -8.26 5.25 -8.37
N PRO A 216 -8.89 6.18 -7.64
CA PRO A 216 -8.49 6.48 -6.27
C PRO A 216 -8.83 5.33 -5.30
N GLY A 217 -8.10 5.28 -4.19
CA GLY A 217 -8.33 4.31 -3.12
C GLY A 217 -8.27 4.95 -1.74
N ALA A 218 -8.98 4.37 -0.79
CA ALA A 218 -8.93 4.73 0.61
C ALA A 218 -9.00 3.49 1.50
N ILE A 219 -8.14 3.42 2.52
CA ILE A 219 -8.27 2.46 3.61
C ILE A 219 -8.48 3.24 4.91
N ILE A 220 -9.54 2.90 5.64
CA ILE A 220 -9.91 3.47 6.94
C ILE A 220 -9.81 2.36 7.98
N GLN A 221 -8.87 2.45 8.90
CA GLN A 221 -8.67 1.49 9.96
C GLN A 221 -9.18 2.04 11.29
N ASN A 222 -10.32 1.52 11.74
CA ASN A 222 -10.91 1.86 13.04
C ASN A 222 -10.45 0.90 14.15
N GLY A 223 -9.95 -0.29 13.78
CA GLY A 223 -9.43 -1.29 14.70
C GLY A 223 -8.59 -2.35 13.99
N GLY A 224 -8.35 -3.48 14.65
CA GLY A 224 -7.58 -4.58 14.07
C GLY A 224 -6.10 -4.26 13.85
N LEU A 225 -5.47 -5.06 12.99
CA LEU A 225 -4.05 -5.00 12.64
C LEU A 225 -3.92 -4.91 11.11
N LEU A 226 -3.22 -3.88 10.62
CA LEU A 226 -2.69 -3.90 9.26
C LEU A 226 -1.22 -4.30 9.34
N TYR A 227 -0.85 -5.39 8.65
CA TYR A 227 0.45 -6.03 8.81
C TYR A 227 1.15 -6.32 7.47
N GLY A 228 2.43 -6.00 7.39
CA GLY A 228 3.24 -6.28 6.20
C GLY A 228 4.72 -6.34 6.53
N GLN A 229 5.11 -7.18 7.50
CA GLN A 229 6.52 -7.40 7.83
C GLN A 229 7.09 -8.65 7.18
N ASN A 230 8.33 -8.54 6.75
CA ASN A 230 9.20 -9.62 6.32
C ASN A 230 10.59 -9.38 6.90
N LEU A 231 11.21 -10.45 7.41
CA LEU A 231 12.53 -10.39 8.00
C LEU A 231 13.66 -10.19 6.95
N ALA A 232 13.35 -10.22 5.65
CA ALA A 232 14.36 -10.28 4.59
C ALA A 232 14.11 -9.41 3.33
N GLY A 233 13.25 -8.40 3.31
CA GLY A 233 13.11 -7.56 2.11
C GLY A 233 12.13 -6.38 2.17
N SER A 234 12.15 -5.55 1.11
CA SER A 234 11.35 -4.34 0.93
C SER A 234 9.85 -4.63 0.79
N ASN A 235 9.17 -4.88 1.91
CA ASN A 235 7.72 -4.83 1.97
C ASN A 235 7.29 -3.40 2.21
N GLY A 236 6.21 -2.95 1.60
CA GLY A 236 5.73 -1.63 1.96
C GLY A 236 4.31 -1.33 1.57
N MET A 237 3.74 -0.39 2.30
CA MET A 237 2.52 0.27 1.89
C MET A 237 2.88 1.48 1.05
N GLY A 238 2.56 1.42 -0.23
CA GLY A 238 2.55 2.57 -1.12
C GLY A 238 1.17 3.18 -1.13
N LEU A 239 1.06 4.41 -0.64
CA LEU A 239 -0.07 5.26 -0.96
C LEU A 239 0.17 5.74 -2.39
N MET A 240 -0.52 5.06 -3.32
CA MET A 240 -0.52 5.20 -4.78
C MET A 240 0.63 4.63 -5.56
N VAL A 241 0.28 4.13 -6.74
CA VAL A 241 1.19 3.88 -7.85
C VAL A 241 0.49 4.35 -9.14
N GLY A 242 0.87 5.53 -9.65
CA GLY A 242 0.33 6.03 -10.92
C GLY A 242 0.29 7.55 -11.04
N SER A 243 -0.01 8.05 -12.25
CA SER A 243 -0.11 9.48 -12.54
C SER A 243 -1.46 10.05 -12.12
N THR A 244 -1.51 11.23 -11.49
CA THR A 244 -2.75 11.99 -11.17
C THR A 244 -3.75 11.34 -10.20
N GLN A 245 -3.33 10.39 -9.36
CA GLN A 245 -4.23 9.75 -8.38
C GLN A 245 -4.34 10.46 -7.02
N TYR A 246 -5.43 10.11 -6.31
CA TYR A 246 -5.65 10.27 -4.86
C TYR A 246 -5.72 8.92 -4.12
N GLY A 247 -5.22 8.87 -2.88
CA GLY A 247 -4.82 7.64 -2.19
C GLY A 247 -4.67 7.95 -0.72
N PHE A 248 -5.56 7.40 0.10
CA PHE A 248 -5.69 7.76 1.50
C PHE A 248 -5.57 6.54 2.42
N TYR A 249 -4.84 6.70 3.51
CA TYR A 249 -4.85 5.76 4.62
C TYR A 249 -5.09 6.50 5.93
N GLY A 250 -6.11 6.10 6.68
CA GLY A 250 -6.43 6.65 7.99
C GLY A 250 -6.43 5.58 9.08
N LEU A 251 -5.50 5.68 10.03
CA LEU A 251 -5.46 4.85 11.23
C LEU A 251 -6.13 5.59 12.40
N TYR A 252 -7.40 5.31 12.64
CA TYR A 252 -8.17 5.88 13.75
C TYR A 252 -8.08 5.03 15.03
N GLY A 253 -7.86 3.72 14.88
CA GLY A 253 -7.62 2.79 15.98
C GLY A 253 -6.96 1.49 15.51
N GLY A 254 -6.49 0.66 16.44
CA GLY A 254 -5.76 -0.57 16.13
C GLY A 254 -4.25 -0.38 15.96
N ARG A 255 -3.64 -1.27 15.18
CA ARG A 255 -2.18 -1.33 14.95
C ARG A 255 -1.85 -1.33 13.46
N TYR A 256 -0.84 -0.56 13.09
CA TYR A 256 -0.23 -0.54 11.76
C TYR A 256 1.23 -0.98 11.88
N LEU A 257 1.59 -2.10 11.23
CA LEU A 257 2.88 -2.76 11.40
C LEU A 257 3.45 -3.18 10.04
N VAL A 258 4.38 -2.41 9.49
CA VAL A 258 4.96 -2.68 8.16
C VAL A 258 6.47 -2.48 8.16
N ASP A 259 7.14 -2.91 7.11
CA ASP A 259 8.56 -2.61 6.92
C ASP A 259 8.78 -1.22 6.34
N ASN A 260 8.09 -0.88 5.25
CA ASN A 260 8.19 0.43 4.62
C ASN A 260 6.81 1.08 4.45
N THR A 261 6.78 2.40 4.52
CA THR A 261 5.57 3.19 4.27
C THR A 261 5.92 4.36 3.38
N TYR A 262 5.18 4.54 2.30
CA TYR A 262 5.39 5.64 1.39
C TYR A 262 4.09 6.40 1.18
N SER A 263 4.05 7.64 1.66
CA SER A 263 2.98 8.59 1.31
C SER A 263 3.42 9.30 0.04
N GLY A 264 2.90 8.86 -1.11
CA GLY A 264 3.33 9.38 -2.40
C GLY A 264 4.55 8.62 -2.99
N ALA A 265 4.38 7.32 -3.22
CA ALA A 265 5.48 6.39 -3.48
C ALA A 265 5.97 6.35 -4.94
N ALA A 266 5.09 6.57 -5.92
CA ALA A 266 5.45 6.41 -7.33
C ALA A 266 4.41 7.05 -8.28
N GLY A 267 4.90 7.65 -9.36
CA GLY A 267 4.09 8.23 -10.45
C GLY A 267 4.36 9.71 -10.66
N VAL A 268 3.84 10.28 -11.76
CA VAL A 268 3.89 11.72 -12.01
C VAL A 268 2.60 12.39 -11.52
N ALA A 269 2.71 13.36 -10.62
CA ALA A 269 1.60 14.19 -10.11
C ALA A 269 0.53 13.46 -9.27
N SER A 270 0.91 12.53 -8.38
CA SER A 270 -0.01 11.86 -7.46
C SER A 270 0.05 12.45 -6.03
N THR A 271 -0.98 12.23 -5.18
CA THR A 271 -1.07 12.79 -3.80
C THR A 271 -1.40 11.78 -2.70
N GLY A 272 -0.40 11.14 -2.09
CA GLY A 272 -0.63 10.22 -0.98
C GLY A 272 -0.96 10.96 0.32
N VAL A 273 -1.96 10.49 1.08
CA VAL A 273 -2.31 11.07 2.39
C VAL A 273 -2.39 9.99 3.46
N MET A 274 -1.58 10.13 4.51
CA MET A 274 -1.58 9.27 5.68
C MET A 274 -2.08 10.04 6.90
N TYR A 275 -3.07 9.51 7.60
CA TYR A 275 -3.54 10.01 8.89
C TYR A 275 -3.30 8.95 9.97
N THR A 276 -2.74 9.33 11.13
CA THR A 276 -2.57 8.42 12.25
C THR A 276 -3.02 9.00 13.60
N SER A 277 -3.79 8.20 14.33
CA SER A 277 -4.09 8.38 15.76
C SER A 277 -3.97 7.09 16.58
N GLY A 278 -3.72 5.95 15.93
CA GLY A 278 -3.46 4.65 16.58
C GLY A 278 -1.96 4.35 16.76
N THR A 279 -1.62 3.08 17.00
CA THR A 279 -0.21 2.64 17.15
C THR A 279 0.37 2.26 15.79
N THR A 280 1.50 2.87 15.43
CA THR A 280 2.26 2.62 14.19
C THR A 280 3.65 2.10 14.51
N THR A 281 4.11 1.12 13.77
CA THR A 281 5.50 0.66 13.81
C THR A 281 5.97 0.38 12.38
N VAL A 282 7.04 1.05 11.98
CA VAL A 282 7.69 0.90 10.68
C VAL A 282 9.15 0.51 10.90
N SER A 283 9.55 -0.64 10.37
CA SER A 283 10.85 -1.27 10.67
C SER A 283 12.00 -0.90 9.72
N PHE A 284 11.71 -0.18 8.63
CA PHE A 284 12.69 0.30 7.66
C PHE A 284 12.39 1.75 7.25
N THR A 285 12.07 2.02 5.99
CA THR A 285 12.00 3.37 5.45
C THR A 285 10.57 3.88 5.45
N THR A 286 10.37 5.08 5.99
CA THR A 286 9.18 5.89 5.72
C THR A 286 9.53 7.06 4.80
N GLY A 287 8.91 7.13 3.63
CA GLY A 287 9.04 8.25 2.70
C GLY A 287 7.74 9.04 2.61
N ILE A 288 7.79 10.35 2.80
CA ILE A 288 6.65 11.26 2.63
C ILE A 288 7.00 12.22 1.50
N GLY A 289 6.39 12.06 0.32
CA GLY A 289 6.69 12.87 -0.86
C GLY A 289 8.14 12.70 -1.33
N SER A 290 8.72 11.51 -1.13
CA SER A 290 10.14 11.22 -1.43
C SER A 290 10.38 10.88 -2.90
N ALA A 291 9.34 10.61 -3.70
CA ALA A 291 9.44 10.37 -5.13
C ALA A 291 9.30 11.67 -5.94
N MET A 292 9.97 11.74 -7.09
CA MET A 292 9.89 12.90 -7.98
C MET A 292 8.44 13.17 -8.41
N ASN A 293 7.99 14.41 -8.24
CA ASN A 293 6.65 14.88 -8.66
C ASN A 293 5.47 14.22 -7.93
N VAL A 294 5.63 13.77 -6.69
CA VAL A 294 4.54 13.21 -5.90
C VAL A 294 4.33 13.99 -4.62
N ASN A 295 3.12 14.46 -4.36
CA ASN A 295 2.78 15.07 -3.07
C ASN A 295 2.55 13.97 -2.03
N GLY A 296 3.25 14.05 -0.91
CA GLY A 296 3.05 13.13 0.19
C GLY A 296 2.66 13.91 1.43
N VAL A 297 1.53 13.57 2.03
CA VAL A 297 1.08 14.18 3.28
C VAL A 297 1.02 13.10 4.35
N ALA A 298 1.58 13.39 5.52
CA ALA A 298 1.39 12.60 6.72
C ALA A 298 0.95 13.53 7.86
N TYR A 299 -0.10 13.14 8.56
CA TYR A 299 -0.67 13.90 9.66
C TYR A 299 -0.92 12.99 10.86
N ALA A 300 -0.39 13.38 12.02
CA ALA A 300 -0.61 12.70 13.28
C ALA A 300 -1.23 13.65 14.30
N ARG A 301 -2.28 13.19 14.98
CA ARG A 301 -2.95 13.94 16.06
C ARG A 301 -2.99 13.19 17.40
N GLY A 302 -2.69 11.91 17.37
CA GLY A 302 -2.66 11.05 18.55
C GLY A 302 -1.86 9.78 18.30
N GLY A 303 -1.85 8.89 19.29
CA GLY A 303 -1.18 7.59 19.18
C GLY A 303 0.34 7.67 19.20
N ALA A 304 0.97 6.53 19.04
CA ALA A 304 2.43 6.39 19.05
C ALA A 304 2.90 5.81 17.71
N ALA A 305 3.99 6.36 17.17
CA ALA A 305 4.65 5.81 16.00
C ALA A 305 6.12 5.52 16.31
N SER A 306 6.64 4.38 15.85
CA SER A 306 8.06 4.06 15.92
C SER A 306 8.59 3.80 14.52
N PHE A 307 9.61 4.54 14.12
CA PHE A 307 10.33 4.40 12.86
C PHE A 307 11.73 3.93 13.19
N TYR A 308 12.07 2.74 12.75
CA TYR A 308 13.38 2.13 12.98
C TYR A 308 14.03 1.79 11.64
N SER A 309 15.34 1.92 11.52
CA SER A 309 16.10 1.30 10.42
C SER A 309 17.32 0.57 10.98
N GLY A 310 17.40 -0.75 10.71
CA GLY A 310 18.46 -1.62 11.21
C GLY A 310 19.70 -1.73 10.30
N GLY A 311 19.69 -1.07 9.13
CA GLY A 311 20.77 -1.11 8.15
C GLY A 311 21.41 0.26 7.93
N ASN A 312 22.64 0.27 7.42
CA ASN A 312 23.34 1.49 7.00
C ASN A 312 22.77 1.94 5.64
N ASN A 313 22.35 3.20 5.49
CA ASN A 313 21.99 3.90 4.24
C ASN A 313 20.49 4.08 3.93
N THR A 314 19.58 3.93 4.88
CA THR A 314 18.18 4.34 4.69
C THR A 314 17.65 5.10 5.89
N ALA A 315 17.35 6.38 5.68
CA ALA A 315 16.70 7.22 6.68
C ALA A 315 15.40 6.53 7.14
N PRO A 316 15.22 6.26 8.46
CA PRO A 316 14.02 5.60 8.97
C PRO A 316 12.75 6.42 8.69
N LEU A 317 12.90 7.74 8.59
CA LEU A 317 11.88 8.68 8.17
C LEU A 317 12.53 9.75 7.28
N ALA A 318 11.91 9.99 6.12
CA ALA A 318 12.30 11.00 5.17
C ALA A 318 11.07 11.79 4.70
N VAL A 319 11.11 13.12 4.87
CA VAL A 319 10.15 14.04 4.26
C VAL A 319 10.80 14.59 2.99
N GLY A 320 10.39 14.13 1.82
CA GLY A 320 10.91 14.60 0.54
C GLY A 320 10.49 16.03 0.22
N THR A 321 10.96 16.59 -0.90
CA THR A 321 10.77 18.01 -1.26
C THR A 321 9.31 18.42 -1.42
N THR A 322 8.45 17.50 -1.84
CA THR A 322 7.00 17.65 -1.94
C THR A 322 6.27 16.97 -0.78
N GLY A 323 7.01 16.60 0.26
CA GLY A 323 6.50 15.99 1.47
C GLY A 323 6.04 17.01 2.49
N GLN A 324 4.94 16.70 3.17
CA GLN A 324 4.43 17.44 4.32
C GLN A 324 4.18 16.48 5.48
N LEU A 325 4.87 16.68 6.58
CA LEU A 325 4.65 15.97 7.83
C LEU A 325 4.10 16.94 8.87
N THR A 326 3.02 16.58 9.54
CA THR A 326 2.52 17.33 10.71
C THR A 326 2.32 16.39 11.89
N ILE A 327 2.94 16.71 13.02
CA ILE A 327 2.77 16.01 14.29
C ILE A 327 2.12 17.00 15.26
N SER A 328 0.95 16.65 15.77
CA SER A 328 0.12 17.52 16.59
C SER A 328 -0.61 16.76 17.70
N GLY A 329 -1.27 17.50 18.60
CA GLY A 329 -2.05 16.91 19.68
C GLY A 329 -1.22 15.98 20.56
N SER A 330 -1.75 14.80 20.88
CA SER A 330 -1.08 13.82 21.73
C SER A 330 -0.18 12.85 20.96
N ALA A 331 0.07 13.09 19.67
CA ALA A 331 0.92 12.24 18.85
C ALA A 331 2.35 12.18 19.39
N ASN A 332 2.88 10.96 19.54
CA ASN A 332 4.22 10.71 20.05
C ASN A 332 5.00 9.82 19.08
N TRP A 333 5.81 10.42 18.22
CA TRP A 333 6.58 9.72 17.20
C TRP A 333 8.03 9.55 17.64
N SER A 334 8.61 8.38 17.40
CA SER A 334 10.00 8.07 17.72
C SER A 334 10.74 7.62 16.48
N VAL A 335 11.88 8.24 16.19
CA VAL A 335 12.73 7.91 15.06
C VAL A 335 14.07 7.43 15.60
N THR A 336 14.42 6.17 15.34
CA THR A 336 15.65 5.54 15.79
C THR A 336 16.34 4.83 14.62
N SER A 337 17.66 4.80 14.60
CA SER A 337 18.43 4.05 13.60
C SER A 337 19.77 3.62 14.18
N ALA A 338 20.41 2.65 13.51
CA ALA A 338 21.78 2.25 13.81
C ALA A 338 22.85 3.24 13.31
N GLY A 339 22.50 4.26 12.51
CA GLY A 339 23.49 5.17 11.93
C GLY A 339 22.97 6.29 11.04
N ASP A 340 21.75 6.17 10.51
CA ASP A 340 21.16 7.17 9.61
C ASP A 340 20.46 8.32 10.34
N SER A 341 20.32 9.44 9.67
CA SER A 341 19.62 10.64 10.16
C SER A 341 18.14 10.64 9.76
N LEU A 342 17.33 11.43 10.47
CA LEU A 342 16.03 11.89 9.97
C LEU A 342 16.28 12.88 8.84
N VAL A 343 15.67 12.69 7.68
CA VAL A 343 15.82 13.58 6.52
C VAL A 343 14.57 14.45 6.33
N VAL A 344 14.74 15.77 6.25
CA VAL A 344 13.66 16.73 5.96
C VAL A 344 14.04 17.63 4.79
N ASN A 345 13.46 17.39 3.63
CA ASN A 345 13.64 18.19 2.41
C ASN A 345 12.38 18.98 2.03
N GLY A 346 11.23 18.60 2.58
CA GLY A 346 9.94 19.30 2.47
C GLY A 346 9.60 20.05 3.75
N VAL A 347 8.32 20.03 4.13
CA VAL A 347 7.80 20.76 5.30
C VAL A 347 7.50 19.79 6.45
N MET A 348 8.08 20.05 7.61
CA MET A 348 7.71 19.39 8.86
C MET A 348 7.10 20.41 9.83
N ASN A 349 5.91 20.12 10.36
CA ASN A 349 5.24 20.94 11.35
C ASN A 349 5.14 20.16 12.68
N LEU A 350 5.60 20.78 13.77
CA LEU A 350 5.45 20.29 15.13
C LEU A 350 4.53 21.25 15.89
N ASN A 351 3.28 20.84 16.09
CA ASN A 351 2.21 21.72 16.55
C ASN A 351 1.66 21.27 17.92
N SER A 352 1.15 22.23 18.68
CA SER A 352 0.28 22.00 19.84
C SER A 352 -1.19 22.05 19.42
N ASP A 353 -2.06 21.36 20.13
CA ASP A 353 -3.52 21.58 20.06
C ASP A 353 -4.05 22.49 21.19
N GLY A 354 -3.13 23.16 21.90
CA GLY A 354 -3.40 24.00 23.06
C GLY A 354 -3.36 23.27 24.40
N ILE A 355 -3.47 21.94 24.39
CA ILE A 355 -3.42 21.08 25.59
C ILE A 355 -2.22 20.14 25.51
N ASN A 356 -2.09 19.46 24.37
CA ASN A 356 -1.05 18.50 24.07
C ASN A 356 -0.12 19.07 23.01
N SER A 357 1.17 18.75 23.17
CA SER A 357 2.22 19.11 22.21
C SER A 357 2.56 17.87 21.39
N GLY A 358 2.39 17.95 20.07
CA GLY A 358 2.88 16.93 19.16
C GLY A 358 4.38 16.72 19.39
N ARG A 359 4.79 15.48 19.64
CA ARG A 359 6.15 15.16 20.05
C ARG A 359 6.87 14.29 19.04
N LEU A 360 8.08 14.70 18.67
CA LEU A 360 9.02 13.93 17.89
C LEU A 360 10.26 13.60 18.74
N ASN A 361 10.45 12.32 19.04
CA ASN A 361 11.62 11.81 19.75
C ASN A 361 12.67 11.36 18.73
N LEU A 362 13.87 11.93 18.81
CA LEU A 362 14.95 11.65 17.90
C LEU A 362 16.08 10.90 18.58
N GLY A 363 16.22 9.64 18.20
CA GLY A 363 17.41 8.82 18.46
C GLY A 363 18.41 8.88 17.33
N VAL A 364 18.31 9.89 16.47
CA VAL A 364 19.15 10.12 15.30
C VAL A 364 19.35 11.62 15.13
N PRO A 365 20.46 12.07 14.52
CA PRO A 365 20.58 13.47 14.08
C PRO A 365 19.45 13.82 13.12
N LEU A 366 19.01 15.08 13.16
CA LEU A 366 18.20 15.65 12.11
C LEU A 366 19.15 16.26 11.07
N THR A 367 19.16 15.72 9.85
CA THR A 367 19.95 16.27 8.74
C THR A 367 19.04 16.55 7.56
N THR A 368 19.37 17.54 6.75
CA THR A 368 18.51 17.97 5.65
C THR A 368 19.32 18.36 4.43
N SER A 369 18.64 18.39 3.30
CA SER A 369 19.08 19.22 2.18
C SER A 369 18.78 20.70 2.45
N THR A 370 19.39 21.56 1.65
CA THR A 370 19.23 23.03 1.70
C THR A 370 17.81 23.54 1.39
N THR A 371 16.81 22.67 1.27
CA THR A 371 15.41 23.04 0.98
C THR A 371 14.43 22.74 2.11
N GLY A 372 14.83 21.99 3.15
CA GLY A 372 13.92 21.57 4.22
C GLY A 372 13.45 22.71 5.14
N GLU A 373 12.18 22.67 5.52
CA GLU A 373 11.56 23.60 6.47
C GLU A 373 11.02 22.85 7.69
N ILE A 374 11.32 23.36 8.88
CA ILE A 374 10.72 22.90 10.13
C ILE A 374 10.01 24.05 10.82
N ASN A 375 8.73 23.86 11.08
CA ASN A 375 7.88 24.84 11.73
C ASN A 375 7.46 24.31 13.10
N PHE A 376 7.61 25.15 14.11
CA PHE A 376 7.12 24.90 15.45
C PHE A 376 5.93 25.80 15.72
N ASP A 377 4.85 25.23 16.23
CA ASP A 377 3.70 25.97 16.75
C ASP A 377 3.23 25.32 18.06
N GLY A 378 4.13 25.28 19.04
CA GLY A 378 3.94 24.65 20.35
C GLY A 378 4.30 23.16 20.42
N GLY A 379 4.85 22.58 19.35
CA GLY A 379 5.36 21.21 19.32
C GLY A 379 6.66 20.99 20.10
N THR A 380 7.01 19.71 20.30
CA THR A 380 8.21 19.27 21.03
C THR A 380 9.13 18.44 20.15
N LEU A 381 10.39 18.86 20.05
CA LEU A 381 11.50 18.04 19.54
C LEU A 381 12.32 17.52 20.72
N ARG A 382 12.42 16.20 20.89
CA ARG A 382 13.04 15.57 22.06
C ARG A 382 14.24 14.71 21.68
N ALA A 383 15.35 14.86 22.41
CA ALA A 383 16.50 13.98 22.30
C ALA A 383 16.32 12.67 23.08
N VAL A 384 16.82 11.56 22.53
CA VAL A 384 16.94 10.28 23.27
C VAL A 384 18.37 9.77 23.42
N ARG A 385 19.37 10.55 22.95
CA ARG A 385 20.80 10.29 23.13
C ARG A 385 21.62 11.56 22.92
N ASN A 386 22.87 11.56 23.37
CA ASN A 386 23.83 12.62 23.05
C ASN A 386 24.02 12.78 21.55
N SER A 387 24.11 14.02 21.06
CA SER A 387 24.30 14.31 19.63
C SER A 387 24.89 15.71 19.41
N THR A 388 26.08 15.75 18.81
CA THR A 388 26.73 17.02 18.44
C THR A 388 26.11 17.68 17.21
N THR A 389 25.12 17.05 16.59
CA THR A 389 24.43 17.47 15.35
C THR A 389 22.92 17.24 15.49
N PHE A 390 22.38 17.47 16.69
CA PHE A 390 21.01 17.11 17.04
C PHE A 390 19.98 17.82 16.14
N PHE A 391 20.17 19.12 15.94
CA PHE A 391 19.32 19.92 15.06
C PHE A 391 20.14 20.97 14.30
N GLU A 392 20.41 20.70 13.03
CA GLU A 392 21.17 21.57 12.13
C GLU A 392 20.85 21.29 10.65
N GLY A 393 21.28 22.19 9.76
CA GLY A 393 21.27 21.99 8.31
C GLY A 393 19.95 22.33 7.59
N VAL A 394 18.85 22.64 8.31
CA VAL A 394 17.56 23.00 7.66
C VAL A 394 17.65 24.36 7.00
N ALA A 395 16.98 24.52 5.87
CA ALA A 395 16.91 25.78 5.15
C ALA A 395 16.24 26.86 6.01
N ARG A 396 15.15 26.48 6.70
CA ARG A 396 14.42 27.35 7.61
C ARG A 396 13.93 26.57 8.83
N SER A 397 14.09 27.18 9.99
CA SER A 397 13.45 26.77 11.24
C SER A 397 12.62 27.95 11.75
N GLN A 398 11.30 27.81 11.73
CA GLN A 398 10.36 28.87 12.11
C GLN A 398 9.68 28.57 13.43
N ILE A 399 9.66 29.56 14.33
CA ILE A 399 8.98 29.49 15.62
C ILE A 399 7.73 30.38 15.54
N ASN A 400 6.56 29.77 15.41
CA ASN A 400 5.28 30.45 15.36
C ASN A 400 4.79 30.84 16.77
N ALA A 401 3.59 31.41 16.85
CA ALA A 401 3.03 31.96 18.08
C ALA A 401 2.92 30.95 19.23
N GLY A 402 2.73 29.66 18.95
CA GLY A 402 2.72 28.59 19.95
C GLY A 402 4.10 28.27 20.56
N GLY A 403 5.18 28.82 20.00
CA GLY A 403 6.55 28.59 20.48
C GLY A 403 7.14 27.25 20.03
N ALA A 404 8.24 26.85 20.66
CA ALA A 404 8.91 25.58 20.42
C ALA A 404 9.46 25.01 21.72
N THR A 405 9.39 23.69 21.88
CA THR A 405 10.07 22.98 22.97
C THR A 405 11.18 22.12 22.39
N ILE A 406 12.43 22.39 22.79
CA ILE A 406 13.57 21.50 22.55
C ILE A 406 13.89 20.82 23.89
N ASP A 407 13.54 19.54 23.98
CA ASP A 407 13.66 18.76 25.22
C ASP A 407 14.89 17.85 25.15
N THR A 408 15.93 18.19 25.89
CA THR A 408 17.19 17.44 25.87
C THR A 408 17.15 16.16 26.71
N GLN A 409 16.17 16.00 27.62
CA GLN A 409 16.10 14.87 28.56
C GLN A 409 17.41 14.62 29.35
N GLY A 410 18.25 15.65 29.52
CA GLY A 410 19.56 15.54 30.17
C GLY A 410 20.70 15.04 29.28
N PHE A 411 20.47 14.86 27.97
CA PHE A 411 21.51 14.53 27.00
C PHE A 411 22.27 15.79 26.52
N ASP A 412 23.55 15.61 26.21
CA ASP A 412 24.39 16.62 25.59
C ASP A 412 24.03 16.74 24.10
N VAL A 413 23.37 17.83 23.73
CA VAL A 413 22.92 18.07 22.35
C VAL A 413 23.33 19.44 21.83
N THR A 414 23.66 19.50 20.55
CA THR A 414 23.95 20.75 19.84
C THR A 414 22.79 21.14 18.92
N VAL A 415 22.30 22.36 19.08
CA VAL A 415 21.40 23.01 18.10
C VAL A 415 22.23 23.97 17.26
N GLY A 416 22.69 23.49 16.09
CA GLY A 416 23.44 24.29 15.12
C GLY A 416 22.55 25.12 14.20
N GLN A 417 21.23 24.96 14.30
CA GLN A 417 20.26 25.66 13.46
C GLN A 417 19.88 27.05 13.98
N SER A 418 19.82 28.04 13.09
CA SER A 418 19.19 29.34 13.42
C SER A 418 17.67 29.19 13.56
N LEU A 419 17.12 29.66 14.68
CA LEU A 419 15.69 29.70 14.95
C LEU A 419 15.17 31.09 14.65
N SER A 420 14.23 31.20 13.72
CA SER A 420 13.71 32.48 13.23
C SER A 420 12.21 32.61 13.50
N ALA A 421 11.72 33.82 13.72
CA ALA A 421 10.29 34.10 13.70
C ALA A 421 9.79 34.19 12.24
N PRO A 422 8.51 33.92 11.95
CA PRO A 422 7.93 34.14 10.64
C PRO A 422 8.09 35.60 10.19
N SER A 423 8.40 35.81 8.91
CA SER A 423 8.44 37.16 8.33
C SER A 423 7.07 37.83 8.45
N GLY A 424 7.06 39.13 8.81
CA GLY A 424 5.82 39.87 9.02
C GLY A 424 5.13 39.66 10.38
N SER A 425 5.68 38.79 11.25
CA SER A 425 5.22 38.64 12.65
C SER A 425 6.00 39.50 13.65
N GLY A 426 6.69 40.55 13.17
CA GLY A 426 7.29 41.57 14.04
C GLY A 426 6.22 42.26 14.89
N LEU A 427 6.62 42.85 16.02
CA LEU A 427 5.79 43.64 16.95
C LEU A 427 4.65 44.39 16.23
N THR A 428 3.43 43.83 16.24
CA THR A 428 2.29 44.43 15.54
C THR A 428 1.68 45.58 16.33
N SER A 429 1.89 45.60 17.66
CA SER A 429 1.63 46.76 18.50
C SER A 429 2.36 46.66 19.84
N ILE A 430 2.74 47.81 20.40
CA ILE A 430 2.97 47.98 21.84
C ILE A 430 1.77 48.77 22.35
N ALA A 431 0.85 48.11 23.05
CA ALA A 431 -0.22 48.83 23.75
C ALA A 431 0.40 49.51 24.99
N LEU A 432 0.68 50.80 24.90
CA LEU A 432 1.01 51.62 26.05
C LEU A 432 -0.29 51.99 26.77
N THR A 433 -0.57 51.36 27.91
CA THR A 433 -1.75 51.66 28.76
C THR A 433 -1.65 52.99 29.52
N GLY A 434 -0.62 53.78 29.24
CA GLY A 434 -0.51 55.18 29.63
C GLY A 434 0.54 55.85 28.77
N SER A 435 0.21 56.99 28.17
CA SER A 435 1.19 57.87 27.52
C SER A 435 2.07 58.49 28.59
N GLY A 436 3.04 57.73 29.10
CA GLY A 436 4.11 58.28 29.93
C GLY A 436 4.90 59.26 29.09
N SER A 437 4.75 60.56 29.35
CA SER A 437 5.58 61.61 28.77
C SER A 437 7.04 61.34 29.17
N GLY A 438 7.88 60.88 28.23
CA GLY A 438 9.29 60.63 28.54
C GLY A 438 10.10 59.83 27.54
N TYR A 439 9.50 59.10 26.59
CA TYR A 439 10.29 58.40 25.56
C TYR A 439 10.57 59.28 24.34
N ILE A 440 11.76 59.88 24.31
CA ILE A 440 12.43 60.29 23.07
C ILE A 440 13.65 59.38 22.91
N GLY A 441 13.52 58.37 22.06
CA GLY A 441 14.63 57.58 21.56
C GLY A 441 14.28 57.18 20.13
N ALA A 442 15.17 57.47 19.17
CA ALA A 442 14.93 57.13 17.77
C ALA A 442 14.80 55.59 17.63
N PRO A 443 13.90 55.09 16.75
CA PRO A 443 13.90 53.69 16.41
C PRO A 443 15.20 53.38 15.69
N GLN A 444 16.04 52.51 16.26
CA GLN A 444 17.05 51.82 15.48
C GLN A 444 16.32 50.82 14.57
N VAL A 445 16.49 51.02 13.26
CA VAL A 445 16.04 50.10 12.20
C VAL A 445 17.05 48.98 12.06
#